data_AF-A0A960ZQG4-F1
#
_entry.id   AF-A0A960ZQG4-F1
#
_cell.length_a   1.000
_cell.length_b   1.000
_cell.length_c   1.000
_cell.angle_alpha   90.00
_cell.angle_beta   90.00
_cell.angle_gamma   90.00
#
_symmetry.space_group_name_H-M   'P 1'
#
loop_
_entity.id
_entity.type
_entity.pdbx_description
1 polymer ?
#
loop_
_entity_poly.entity_id
_entity_poly.type
_entity_poly.pdbx_seq_one_letter_code
_entity_poly.pdbx_strand_id
1 'polypeptide(L)'
;MNTREKWKANLAGPWPLFSLADGTRASFESGPDHDWTWTECGGRPVALPSVCPHRGMPLAACRVEQGLAVCPYHGQKLAPLPDVPMFRFKGFDWSGRRNPAIEFLSVQAEEQPWMKEVFRLQGRTPAPLLLCLENFLDATHTAHVHPKLVRQAGCERWQAARGVAREWGFEIEYPEEHRQSGWLGRFGEPRRLTSFGRYLHPFAAQVDYVGMDGKSYFRATAFMRPDREGTRTVVVVESALWRMGLGPLRPLGLLTRALFAKVLRQDLDALNRAWQGIEKNEWGPDDLQVGPQDLAWPWMYRWMNSRPPEPGETFEGKVFA
;
A
#
# COMPACT_ATOMS: atom_id res chain seq x y z
N MET A 1 -21.43 18.90 2.48
CA MET A 1 -20.43 17.81 2.53
C MET A 1 -19.08 18.45 2.83
N ASN A 2 -18.48 18.17 3.99
CA ASN A 2 -17.14 18.68 4.31
C ASN A 2 -16.08 18.06 3.38
N THR A 3 -14.89 18.66 3.28
CA THR A 3 -13.80 18.20 2.39
C THR A 3 -13.56 16.70 2.53
N ARG A 4 -13.43 16.21 3.76
CA ARG A 4 -13.16 14.79 4.02
C ARG A 4 -14.30 13.88 3.57
N GLU A 5 -15.56 14.28 3.71
CA GLU A 5 -16.69 13.53 3.17
C GLU A 5 -16.65 13.46 1.64
N LYS A 6 -16.24 14.55 0.96
CA LYS A 6 -16.03 14.53 -0.51
C LYS A 6 -15.01 13.47 -0.91
N TRP A 7 -13.93 13.33 -0.14
CA TRP A 7 -12.90 12.33 -0.38
C TRP A 7 -13.31 10.92 0.05
N LYS A 8 -14.08 10.76 1.13
CA LYS A 8 -14.59 9.45 1.60
C LYS A 8 -15.61 8.83 0.65
N ALA A 9 -16.44 9.65 0.00
CA ALA A 9 -17.42 9.17 -0.99
C ALA A 9 -16.77 8.40 -2.16
N ASN A 10 -15.48 8.65 -2.40
CA ASN A 10 -14.67 8.03 -3.44
C ASN A 10 -13.93 6.76 -2.96
N LEU A 11 -14.32 6.16 -1.83
CA LEU A 11 -13.75 4.91 -1.29
C LEU A 11 -14.76 3.75 -1.41
N ALA A 12 -15.46 3.62 -2.54
CA ALA A 12 -16.55 2.66 -2.65
C ALA A 12 -16.04 1.21 -2.72
N GLY A 13 -16.42 0.38 -1.74
CA GLY A 13 -16.17 -1.07 -1.69
C GLY A 13 -15.88 -1.57 -0.28
N PRO A 14 -16.02 -2.88 0.00
CA PRO A 14 -15.51 -3.46 1.25
C PRO A 14 -13.98 -3.46 1.21
N TRP A 15 -13.36 -2.61 2.03
CA TRP A 15 -11.92 -2.51 2.15
C TRP A 15 -11.42 -3.60 3.11
N PRO A 16 -10.52 -4.50 2.68
CA PRO A 16 -9.90 -5.40 3.63
C PRO A 16 -9.00 -4.58 4.55
N LEU A 17 -9.27 -4.64 5.85
CA LEU A 17 -8.37 -4.11 6.86
C LEU A 17 -7.20 -5.06 7.02
N PHE A 18 -6.02 -4.51 7.28
CA PHE A 18 -4.86 -5.32 7.56
C PHE A 18 -3.97 -4.71 8.65
N SER A 19 -3.37 -5.52 9.49
CA SER A 19 -2.36 -5.07 10.45
C SER A 19 -1.12 -5.93 10.38
N LEU A 20 0.00 -5.43 10.90
CA LEU A 20 1.19 -6.26 11.09
C LEU A 20 0.86 -7.36 12.11
N ALA A 21 1.15 -8.61 11.75
CA ALA A 21 1.07 -9.73 12.65
C ALA A 21 2.21 -9.62 13.67
N ASP A 22 1.91 -9.15 14.88
CA ASP A 22 2.88 -8.95 15.97
C ASP A 22 2.91 -10.11 16.97
N GLY A 23 2.15 -11.19 16.72
CA GLY A 23 2.25 -12.51 17.36
C GLY A 23 2.11 -12.54 18.89
N THR A 24 1.84 -11.41 19.54
CA THR A 24 1.94 -11.26 21.00
C THR A 24 0.89 -10.35 21.60
N ARG A 25 0.20 -9.55 20.78
CA ARG A 25 -0.94 -8.75 21.20
C ARG A 25 -1.93 -8.75 20.06
N ALA A 26 -3.21 -8.75 20.37
CA ALA A 26 -4.16 -8.43 19.34
C ALA A 26 -3.80 -7.02 18.83
N SER A 27 -3.49 -6.89 17.54
CA SER A 27 -3.27 -5.59 16.94
C SER A 27 -4.66 -5.01 16.70
N PHE A 28 -4.93 -3.80 17.20
CA PHE A 28 -6.30 -3.27 17.25
C PHE A 28 -6.43 -2.08 16.34
N GLU A 29 -6.87 -2.30 15.11
CA GLU A 29 -7.31 -1.21 14.25
C GLU A 29 -8.60 -1.65 13.54
N SER A 30 -9.71 -1.65 14.28
CA SER A 30 -11.03 -1.66 13.64
C SER A 30 -11.15 -0.42 12.76
N GLY A 31 -11.68 -0.55 11.56
CA GLY A 31 -12.02 0.61 10.72
C GLY A 31 -13.20 1.39 11.30
N PRO A 32 -13.50 2.58 10.76
CA PRO A 32 -14.54 3.47 11.28
C PRO A 32 -15.95 2.84 11.30
N ASP A 33 -16.16 1.76 10.55
CA ASP A 33 -17.47 1.12 10.35
C ASP A 33 -17.56 -0.31 10.89
N HIS A 34 -16.60 -0.75 11.71
CA HIS A 34 -16.58 -2.13 12.21
C HIS A 34 -16.83 -2.20 13.72
N ASP A 35 -17.85 -2.97 14.09
CA ASP A 35 -18.23 -3.33 15.46
C ASP A 35 -17.41 -4.50 16.01
N TRP A 36 -16.34 -4.91 15.30
CA TRP A 36 -15.47 -6.04 15.63
C TRP A 36 -13.99 -5.64 15.73
N THR A 37 -13.24 -6.42 16.50
CA THR A 37 -11.77 -6.43 16.65
C THR A 37 -11.25 -7.81 16.25
N TRP A 38 -9.94 -8.05 16.23
CA TRP A 38 -9.41 -9.40 16.03
C TRP A 38 -8.35 -9.76 17.05
N THR A 39 -8.00 -11.03 17.09
CA THR A 39 -6.90 -11.59 17.88
C THR A 39 -6.31 -12.81 17.17
N GLU A 40 -5.22 -13.35 17.70
CA GLU A 40 -4.69 -14.64 17.25
C GLU A 40 -5.27 -15.80 18.09
N CYS A 41 -5.93 -16.74 17.43
CA CYS A 41 -6.38 -18.00 18.03
C CYS A 41 -5.76 -19.17 17.26
N GLY A 42 -4.97 -20.01 17.95
CA GLY A 42 -4.36 -21.20 17.34
C GLY A 42 -3.44 -20.88 16.14
N GLY A 43 -2.71 -19.77 16.20
CA GLY A 43 -1.80 -19.31 15.14
C GLY A 43 -2.49 -18.68 13.92
N ARG A 44 -3.80 -18.41 14.00
CA ARG A 44 -4.57 -17.76 12.94
C ARG A 44 -5.27 -16.51 13.46
N PRO A 45 -5.37 -15.44 12.65
CA PRO A 45 -6.20 -14.30 13.02
C PRO A 45 -7.67 -14.69 13.01
N VAL A 46 -8.43 -14.21 14.00
CA VAL A 46 -9.87 -14.40 14.11
C VAL A 46 -10.53 -13.13 14.64
N ALA A 47 -11.73 -12.83 14.17
CA ALA A 47 -12.49 -11.67 14.60
C ALA A 47 -13.26 -11.93 15.91
N LEU A 48 -13.55 -10.87 16.64
CA LEU A 48 -14.28 -10.82 17.90
C LEU A 48 -15.16 -9.55 17.91
N PRO A 49 -16.25 -9.48 18.68
CA PRO A 49 -16.91 -8.20 18.93
C PRO A 49 -15.94 -7.17 19.51
N SER A 50 -16.10 -5.88 19.20
CA SER A 50 -15.23 -4.81 19.73
C SER A 50 -15.35 -4.64 21.23
N VAL A 51 -16.54 -4.94 21.78
CA VAL A 51 -16.87 -4.83 23.20
C VAL A 51 -17.53 -6.10 23.71
N CYS A 52 -17.29 -6.39 24.98
CA CYS A 52 -17.84 -7.54 25.67
C CYS A 52 -19.33 -7.32 25.93
N PRO A 53 -20.22 -8.26 25.55
CA PRO A 53 -21.67 -8.10 25.71
C PRO A 53 -22.12 -8.07 27.17
N HIS A 54 -21.31 -8.53 28.14
CA HIS A 54 -21.68 -8.49 29.55
C HIS A 54 -21.72 -7.07 30.13
N ARG A 55 -20.68 -6.26 29.89
CA ARG A 55 -20.54 -4.90 30.50
C ARG A 55 -19.84 -3.87 29.59
N GLY A 56 -19.73 -4.13 28.29
CA GLY A 56 -19.12 -3.20 27.33
C GLY A 56 -17.59 -3.10 27.42
N MET A 57 -16.92 -4.01 28.14
CA MET A 57 -15.45 -3.99 28.25
C MET A 57 -14.81 -4.14 26.85
N PRO A 58 -13.90 -3.25 26.44
CA PRO A 58 -13.20 -3.40 25.16
C PRO A 58 -12.50 -4.76 25.07
N LEU A 59 -12.90 -5.58 24.09
CA LEU A 59 -12.30 -6.90 23.87
C LEU A 59 -10.96 -6.83 23.16
N ALA A 60 -10.55 -5.63 22.78
CA ALA A 60 -9.18 -5.38 22.42
C ALA A 60 -8.24 -5.95 23.51
N ALA A 61 -8.38 -5.55 24.77
CA ALA A 61 -7.50 -6.03 25.85
C ALA A 61 -7.76 -7.48 26.32
N CYS A 62 -8.45 -8.32 25.54
CA CYS A 62 -8.67 -9.72 25.89
C CYS A 62 -7.37 -10.55 25.80
N ARG A 63 -7.34 -11.65 26.54
CA ARG A 63 -6.37 -12.74 26.32
C ARG A 63 -7.08 -13.90 25.61
N VAL A 64 -6.32 -14.83 25.04
CA VAL A 64 -6.90 -16.02 24.42
C VAL A 64 -6.58 -17.25 25.27
N GLU A 65 -7.60 -18.04 25.60
CA GLU A 65 -7.46 -19.33 26.28
C GLU A 65 -8.26 -20.39 25.52
N GLN A 66 -7.61 -21.49 25.13
CA GLN A 66 -8.26 -22.61 24.43
C GLN A 66 -9.07 -22.17 23.19
N GLY A 67 -8.57 -21.17 22.45
CA GLY A 67 -9.22 -20.63 21.25
C GLY A 67 -10.37 -19.67 21.52
N LEU A 68 -10.65 -19.33 22.78
CA LEU A 68 -11.68 -18.36 23.17
C LEU A 68 -11.04 -17.08 23.68
N ALA A 69 -11.63 -15.94 23.32
CA ALA A 69 -11.27 -14.65 23.90
C ALA A 69 -11.81 -14.56 25.32
N VAL A 70 -10.95 -14.24 26.27
CA VAL A 70 -11.28 -14.09 27.69
C VAL A 70 -11.28 -12.61 28.03
N CYS A 71 -12.47 -12.10 28.30
CA CYS A 71 -12.70 -10.71 28.68
C CYS A 71 -11.88 -10.36 29.93
N PRO A 72 -11.11 -9.24 29.93
CA PRO A 72 -10.24 -8.88 31.04
C PRO A 72 -11.00 -8.43 32.29
N TYR A 73 -12.30 -8.13 32.18
CA TYR A 73 -13.07 -7.64 33.32
C TYR A 73 -13.48 -8.76 34.28
N HIS A 74 -14.28 -9.72 33.80
CA HIS A 74 -14.82 -10.82 34.63
C HIS A 74 -14.53 -12.20 34.05
N GLY A 75 -13.61 -12.31 33.08
CA GLY A 75 -13.19 -13.60 32.53
C GLY A 75 -14.22 -14.28 31.62
N GLN A 76 -15.25 -13.56 31.14
CA GLN A 76 -16.20 -14.14 30.19
C GLN A 76 -15.46 -14.64 28.95
N LYS A 77 -15.70 -15.90 28.59
CA LYS A 77 -15.14 -16.52 27.39
C LYS A 77 -16.07 -16.26 26.19
N LEU A 78 -15.50 -15.83 25.08
CA LEU A 78 -16.20 -15.52 23.84
C LEU A 78 -15.59 -16.30 22.68
N ALA A 79 -16.46 -16.89 21.86
CA ALA A 79 -16.06 -17.51 20.61
C ALA A 79 -15.76 -16.43 19.56
N PRO A 80 -14.87 -16.72 18.59
CA PRO A 80 -14.67 -15.86 17.44
C PRO A 80 -15.96 -15.64 16.62
N LEU A 81 -16.04 -14.51 15.94
CA LEU A 81 -17.11 -14.20 14.98
C LEU A 81 -16.92 -15.05 13.72
N PRO A 82 -17.86 -15.95 13.37
CA PRO A 82 -17.71 -16.81 12.20
C PRO A 82 -17.88 -16.08 10.87
N ASP A 83 -18.64 -14.98 10.85
CA ASP A 83 -19.02 -14.26 9.62
C ASP A 83 -18.02 -13.20 9.17
N VAL A 84 -16.97 -12.97 9.96
CA VAL A 84 -15.86 -12.05 9.62
C VAL A 84 -14.64 -12.89 9.28
N PRO A 85 -14.49 -13.35 8.02
CA PRO A 85 -13.34 -14.15 7.63
C PRO A 85 -12.06 -13.36 7.83
N MET A 86 -11.01 -14.06 8.25
CA MET A 86 -9.69 -13.50 8.43
C MET A 86 -8.64 -14.46 7.88
N PHE A 87 -7.54 -13.90 7.39
CA PHE A 87 -6.41 -14.70 6.89
C PHE A 87 -5.09 -13.97 7.10
N ARG A 88 -4.00 -14.73 7.19
CA ARG A 88 -2.65 -14.18 7.29
C ARG A 88 -1.96 -14.24 5.93
N PHE A 89 -1.38 -13.12 5.50
CA PHE A 89 -0.64 -13.02 4.24
C PHE A 89 0.46 -11.96 4.35
N LYS A 90 1.69 -12.32 3.95
CA LYS A 90 2.89 -11.45 3.98
C LYS A 90 3.15 -10.77 5.34
N GLY A 91 2.92 -11.51 6.43
CA GLY A 91 3.08 -11.00 7.80
C GLY A 91 2.03 -9.97 8.20
N PHE A 92 0.92 -9.89 7.46
CA PHE A 92 -0.25 -9.11 7.82
C PHE A 92 -1.44 -10.01 8.14
N ASP A 93 -2.26 -9.59 9.09
CA ASP A 93 -3.57 -10.16 9.37
C ASP A 93 -4.63 -9.37 8.64
N TRP A 94 -5.31 -10.01 7.70
CA TRP A 94 -6.30 -9.41 6.81
C TRP A 94 -7.72 -9.77 7.24
N SER A 95 -8.64 -8.83 7.13
CA SER A 95 -10.08 -9.08 7.23
C SER A 95 -10.72 -9.26 5.86
N GLY A 96 -11.79 -10.03 5.80
CA GLY A 96 -12.53 -10.30 4.57
C GLY A 96 -12.03 -11.54 3.84
N ARG A 97 -12.58 -11.74 2.65
CA ARG A 97 -12.14 -12.81 1.74
C ARG A 97 -10.95 -12.33 0.92
N ARG A 98 -10.14 -13.26 0.42
CA ARG A 98 -9.10 -12.95 -0.56
C ARG A 98 -9.75 -12.37 -1.82
N ASN A 99 -9.25 -11.23 -2.26
CA ASN A 99 -9.69 -10.56 -3.48
C ASN A 99 -8.67 -10.79 -4.62
N PRO A 100 -8.97 -10.43 -5.87
CA PRO A 100 -8.05 -10.63 -6.99
C PRO A 100 -6.65 -10.04 -6.78
N ALA A 101 -6.52 -8.92 -6.05
CA ALA A 101 -5.23 -8.32 -5.73
C ALA A 101 -4.40 -9.18 -4.77
N ILE A 102 -5.02 -9.78 -3.75
CA ILE A 102 -4.35 -10.74 -2.86
C ILE A 102 -3.95 -12.01 -3.60
N GLU A 103 -4.79 -12.50 -4.52
CA GLU A 103 -4.45 -13.66 -5.35
C GLU A 103 -3.28 -13.35 -6.29
N PHE A 104 -3.29 -12.21 -6.96
CA PHE A 104 -2.17 -11.74 -7.78
C PHE A 104 -0.87 -11.69 -6.96
N LEU A 105 -0.89 -11.09 -5.77
CA LEU A 105 0.29 -11.02 -4.91
C LEU A 105 0.73 -12.41 -4.40
N SER A 106 -0.20 -13.35 -4.22
CA SER A 106 0.10 -14.73 -3.80
C SER A 106 0.83 -15.47 -4.93
N VAL A 107 0.27 -15.46 -6.14
CA VAL A 107 0.90 -16.02 -7.34
C VAL A 107 2.27 -15.38 -7.58
N GLN A 108 2.35 -14.05 -7.49
CA GLN A 108 3.61 -13.32 -7.67
C GLN A 108 4.69 -13.73 -6.64
N ALA A 109 4.30 -14.04 -5.40
CA ALA A 109 5.23 -14.51 -4.38
C ALA A 109 5.70 -15.97 -4.61
N GLU A 110 4.83 -16.82 -5.16
CA GLU A 110 5.11 -18.21 -5.51
C GLU A 110 6.01 -18.31 -6.75
N GLU A 111 5.71 -17.52 -7.79
CA GLU A 111 6.45 -17.53 -9.07
C GLU A 111 7.81 -16.84 -8.99
N GLN A 112 7.99 -15.92 -8.02
CA GLN A 112 9.23 -15.15 -7.87
C GLN A 112 9.89 -15.37 -6.50
N PRO A 113 10.22 -16.63 -6.14
CA PRO A 113 10.73 -16.96 -4.81
C PRO A 113 12.11 -16.35 -4.52
N TRP A 114 12.81 -15.86 -5.55
CA TRP A 114 14.09 -15.14 -5.43
C TRP A 114 13.93 -13.71 -4.90
N MET A 115 12.73 -13.12 -4.97
CA MET A 115 12.45 -11.81 -4.40
C MET A 115 12.27 -11.96 -2.89
N LYS A 116 13.18 -11.37 -2.12
CA LYS A 116 13.11 -11.42 -0.65
C LYS A 116 12.86 -10.03 -0.08
N GLU A 117 11.93 -9.95 0.86
CA GLU A 117 11.74 -8.75 1.69
C GLU A 117 13.08 -8.44 2.40
N VAL A 118 13.51 -7.19 2.29
CA VAL A 118 14.76 -6.70 2.88
C VAL A 118 14.46 -5.82 4.09
N PHE A 119 13.42 -4.99 3.98
CA PHE A 119 12.90 -4.19 5.07
C PHE A 119 11.46 -3.75 4.80
N ARG A 120 10.82 -3.29 5.88
CA ARG A 120 9.50 -2.67 5.88
C ARG A 120 9.58 -1.31 6.56
N LEU A 121 8.89 -0.33 6.00
CA LEU A 121 8.74 1.01 6.56
C LEU A 121 7.27 1.30 6.77
N GLN A 122 6.97 2.10 7.79
CA GLN A 122 5.61 2.48 8.12
C GLN A 122 5.52 3.98 8.35
N GLY A 123 4.43 4.57 7.91
CA GLY A 123 4.08 5.96 8.12
C GLY A 123 2.58 6.16 8.31
N ARG A 124 2.20 7.37 8.68
CA ARG A 124 0.80 7.81 8.77
C ARG A 124 0.71 9.25 8.27
N THR A 125 -0.35 9.58 7.55
CA THR A 125 -0.63 10.93 7.05
C THR A 125 -2.14 11.23 7.14
N PRO A 126 -2.57 12.47 7.45
CA PRO A 126 -3.96 12.89 7.30
C PRO A 126 -4.47 12.87 5.85
N ALA A 127 -3.59 12.81 4.85
CA ALA A 127 -3.97 12.78 3.45
C ALA A 127 -4.84 11.54 3.12
N PRO A 128 -5.92 11.70 2.34
CA PRO A 128 -6.76 10.61 1.89
C PRO A 128 -6.00 9.52 1.14
N LEU A 129 -6.54 8.31 1.21
CA LEU A 129 -5.95 7.10 0.64
C LEU A 129 -5.68 7.22 -0.85
N LEU A 130 -6.60 7.82 -1.61
CA LEU A 130 -6.44 8.06 -3.04
C LEU A 130 -5.19 8.91 -3.36
N LEU A 131 -4.96 10.00 -2.62
CA LEU A 131 -3.74 10.82 -2.80
C LEU A 131 -2.48 10.03 -2.45
N CYS A 132 -2.52 9.21 -1.41
CA CYS A 132 -1.36 8.42 -0.99
C CYS A 132 -1.00 7.37 -2.04
N LEU A 133 -2.00 6.68 -2.59
CA LEU A 133 -1.83 5.67 -3.63
C LEU A 133 -1.28 6.29 -4.92
N GLU A 134 -1.81 7.45 -5.33
CA GLU A 134 -1.34 8.14 -6.51
C GLU A 134 0.09 8.64 -6.33
N ASN A 135 0.39 9.29 -5.21
CA ASN A 135 1.72 9.78 -4.91
C ASN A 135 2.77 8.67 -4.96
N PHE A 136 2.44 7.43 -4.56
CA PHE A 136 3.39 6.32 -4.67
C PHE A 136 3.62 5.84 -6.12
N LEU A 137 2.63 5.99 -7.02
CA LEU A 137 2.72 5.58 -8.42
C LEU A 137 3.26 6.68 -9.35
N ASP A 138 3.18 7.94 -8.93
CA ASP A 138 3.66 9.06 -9.71
C ASP A 138 5.20 9.09 -9.72
N ALA A 139 5.81 8.81 -10.87
CA ALA A 139 7.26 8.90 -11.01
C ALA A 139 7.76 10.35 -11.14
N THR A 140 6.88 11.32 -11.45
CA THR A 140 7.25 12.68 -11.84
C THR A 140 7.65 13.56 -10.65
N HIS A 141 7.02 13.37 -9.48
CA HIS A 141 7.42 14.12 -8.29
C HIS A 141 8.84 13.77 -7.80
N THR A 142 9.39 12.61 -8.18
CA THR A 142 10.64 12.08 -7.60
C THR A 142 11.85 13.01 -7.78
N ALA A 143 11.92 13.73 -8.91
CA ALA A 143 12.97 14.70 -9.18
C ALA A 143 12.87 15.96 -8.28
N HIS A 144 11.65 16.35 -7.90
CA HIS A 144 11.36 17.55 -7.13
C HIS A 144 11.33 17.30 -5.61
N VAL A 145 10.79 16.16 -5.17
CA VAL A 145 10.62 15.79 -3.76
C VAL A 145 11.87 15.07 -3.22
N HIS A 146 12.54 14.27 -4.06
CA HIS A 146 13.74 13.50 -3.69
C HIS A 146 14.96 13.85 -4.54
N PRO A 147 15.32 15.14 -4.70
CA PRO A 147 16.43 15.52 -5.56
C PRO A 147 17.71 14.78 -5.14
N LYS A 148 18.33 14.08 -6.10
CA LYS A 148 19.58 13.30 -5.98
C LYS A 148 19.47 11.96 -5.24
N LEU A 149 18.37 11.67 -4.55
CA LEU A 149 18.15 10.38 -3.86
C LEU A 149 17.59 9.33 -4.83
N VAL A 150 16.52 9.67 -5.55
CA VAL A 150 15.83 8.79 -6.49
C VAL A 150 16.14 9.20 -7.94
N ARG A 151 15.87 10.46 -8.30
CA ARG A 151 16.24 11.07 -9.59
C ARG A 151 16.87 12.46 -9.38
N GLN A 152 17.70 12.88 -10.34
CA GLN A 152 18.25 14.23 -10.35
C GLN A 152 17.34 15.14 -11.18
N ALA A 153 16.91 16.27 -10.61
CA ALA A 153 16.17 17.31 -11.32
C ALA A 153 16.96 17.86 -12.53
N GLY A 154 16.25 18.12 -13.63
CA GLY A 154 16.82 18.55 -14.92
C GLY A 154 17.25 17.41 -15.84
N CYS A 155 17.00 16.16 -15.46
CA CYS A 155 17.26 14.97 -16.28
C CYS A 155 15.97 14.30 -16.77
N GLU A 156 14.80 14.89 -16.48
CA GLU A 156 13.49 14.38 -16.84
C GLU A 156 13.31 14.38 -18.36
N ARG A 157 12.62 13.36 -18.88
CA ARG A 157 12.32 13.24 -20.30
C ARG A 157 10.90 12.77 -20.50
N TRP A 158 10.34 13.12 -21.65
CA TRP A 158 9.08 12.55 -22.09
C TRP A 158 9.30 11.08 -22.44
N GLN A 159 8.62 10.20 -21.71
CA GLN A 159 8.59 8.77 -21.96
C GLN A 159 7.15 8.35 -22.25
N ALA A 160 6.97 7.48 -23.25
CA ALA A 160 5.68 6.85 -23.47
C ALA A 160 5.41 5.85 -22.33
N ALA A 161 4.17 5.81 -21.88
CA ALA A 161 3.72 4.89 -20.85
C ALA A 161 2.43 4.22 -21.32
N ARG A 162 2.33 2.91 -21.11
CA ARG A 162 1.17 2.12 -21.53
C ARG A 162 0.58 1.40 -20.34
N GLY A 163 -0.68 1.72 -20.06
CA GLY A 163 -1.49 1.09 -19.05
C GLY A 163 -2.41 0.00 -19.59
N VAL A 164 -2.67 -1.01 -18.78
CA VAL A 164 -3.68 -2.04 -19.04
C VAL A 164 -4.46 -2.33 -17.76
N ALA A 165 -5.78 -2.27 -17.85
CA ALA A 165 -6.68 -2.67 -16.78
C ALA A 165 -6.66 -4.19 -16.58
N ARG A 166 -6.74 -4.63 -15.32
CA ARG A 166 -6.67 -6.03 -14.87
C ARG A 166 -7.78 -6.29 -13.86
N GLU A 167 -8.11 -7.55 -13.62
CA GLU A 167 -9.12 -7.92 -12.61
C GLU A 167 -8.79 -7.43 -11.19
N TRP A 168 -7.50 -7.19 -10.91
CA TRP A 168 -6.99 -6.71 -9.63
C TRP A 168 -6.71 -5.20 -9.57
N GLY A 169 -6.93 -4.46 -10.66
CA GLY A 169 -6.60 -3.02 -10.76
C GLY A 169 -6.05 -2.64 -12.14
N PHE A 170 -4.84 -2.09 -12.20
CA PHE A 170 -4.15 -1.84 -13.47
C PHE A 170 -2.63 -1.88 -13.33
N GLU A 171 -1.96 -2.05 -14.46
CA GLU A 171 -0.50 -1.96 -14.59
C GLU A 171 -0.14 -0.93 -15.65
N ILE A 172 0.84 -0.09 -15.37
CA ILE A 172 1.45 0.86 -16.31
C ILE A 172 2.88 0.41 -16.55
N GLU A 173 3.21 0.13 -17.80
CA GLU A 173 4.54 -0.13 -18.27
C GLU A 173 5.24 1.18 -18.66
N TYR A 174 6.44 1.37 -18.12
CA TYR A 174 7.35 2.45 -18.44
C TYR A 174 8.64 1.84 -19.04
N PRO A 175 8.76 1.80 -20.38
CA PRO A 175 9.99 1.36 -21.03
C PRO A 175 11.13 2.33 -20.70
N GLU A 176 12.04 1.96 -19.80
CA GLU A 176 13.23 2.79 -19.52
C GLU A 176 14.29 2.55 -20.61
N GLU A 177 14.40 3.49 -21.54
CA GLU A 177 15.44 3.45 -22.59
C GLU A 177 16.85 3.74 -22.04
N HIS A 178 16.94 4.30 -20.83
CA HIS A 178 18.19 4.80 -20.22
C HIS A 178 18.26 4.52 -18.72
N ARG A 179 19.50 4.44 -18.20
CA ARG A 179 19.79 4.22 -16.77
C ARG A 179 19.29 5.39 -15.92
N GLN A 180 18.65 5.09 -14.79
CA GLN A 180 18.24 6.11 -13.81
C GLN A 180 19.45 6.92 -13.29
N SER A 181 19.26 8.24 -13.13
CA SER A 181 20.32 9.20 -12.81
C SER A 181 20.64 9.33 -11.31
N GLY A 182 19.84 8.72 -10.41
CA GLY A 182 19.99 8.83 -8.96
C GLY A 182 20.88 7.77 -8.30
N TRP A 183 21.00 7.86 -6.97
CA TRP A 183 21.77 6.91 -6.17
C TRP A 183 21.20 5.49 -6.22
N LEU A 184 19.88 5.36 -6.37
CA LEU A 184 19.19 4.07 -6.55
C LEU A 184 19.73 3.31 -7.77
N GLY A 185 19.91 3.99 -8.90
CA GLY A 185 20.49 3.45 -10.14
C GLY A 185 21.97 3.02 -10.06
N ARG A 186 22.65 3.24 -8.92
CA ARG A 186 24.05 2.81 -8.70
C ARG A 186 24.16 1.46 -7.97
N PHE A 187 23.08 0.91 -7.39
CA PHE A 187 23.09 -0.36 -6.64
C PHE A 187 22.89 -1.60 -7.52
N GLY A 188 23.80 -1.81 -8.47
CA GLY A 188 23.86 -3.07 -9.21
C GLY A 188 22.67 -3.34 -10.13
N GLU A 189 21.87 -2.32 -10.44
CA GLU A 189 20.80 -2.41 -11.44
C GLU A 189 21.37 -2.82 -12.81
N PRO A 190 20.81 -3.85 -13.46
CA PRO A 190 21.11 -4.16 -14.86
C PRO A 190 20.93 -2.91 -15.74
N ARG A 191 21.72 -2.79 -16.79
CA ARG A 191 21.78 -1.59 -17.66
C ARG A 191 20.46 -1.20 -18.35
N ARG A 192 19.40 -2.03 -18.26
CA ARG A 192 18.07 -1.83 -18.87
C ARG A 192 17.00 -2.52 -18.02
N LEU A 193 16.10 -1.74 -17.43
CA LEU A 193 14.98 -2.23 -16.63
C LEU A 193 13.69 -1.63 -17.20
N THR A 194 12.69 -2.45 -17.50
CA THR A 194 11.32 -1.92 -17.66
C THR A 194 10.76 -1.73 -16.26
N SER A 195 10.19 -0.56 -15.96
CA SER A 195 9.51 -0.33 -14.70
C SER A 195 8.00 -0.47 -14.87
N PHE A 196 7.37 -1.09 -13.89
CA PHE A 196 5.92 -1.25 -13.83
C PHE A 196 5.37 -0.54 -12.60
N GLY A 197 4.42 0.37 -12.82
CA GLY A 197 3.59 0.93 -11.77
C GLY A 197 2.25 0.20 -11.73
N ARG A 198 1.91 -0.44 -10.62
CA ARG A 198 0.68 -1.23 -10.46
C ARG A 198 -0.20 -0.66 -9.36
N TYR A 199 -1.44 -0.37 -9.70
CA TYR A 199 -2.47 -0.17 -8.71
C TYR A 199 -3.16 -1.51 -8.44
N LEU A 200 -3.15 -1.93 -7.18
CA LEU A 200 -3.74 -3.16 -6.66
C LEU A 200 -4.96 -2.77 -5.84
N HIS A 201 -6.13 -2.79 -6.47
CA HIS A 201 -7.35 -2.31 -5.84
C HIS A 201 -7.77 -3.22 -4.66
N PRO A 202 -8.23 -2.66 -3.53
CA PRO A 202 -8.30 -1.23 -3.25
C PRO A 202 -7.06 -0.70 -2.51
N PHE A 203 -6.21 -1.58 -1.97
CA PHE A 203 -5.32 -1.29 -0.84
C PHE A 203 -3.83 -1.12 -1.15
N ALA A 204 -3.37 -1.25 -2.40
CA ALA A 204 -1.93 -1.20 -2.65
C ALA A 204 -1.53 -0.52 -3.95
N ALA A 205 -0.31 0.02 -3.91
CA ALA A 205 0.42 0.48 -5.06
C ALA A 205 1.78 -0.23 -5.08
N GLN A 206 2.26 -0.61 -6.26
CA GLN A 206 3.51 -1.36 -6.40
C GLN A 206 4.35 -0.78 -7.53
N VAL A 207 5.64 -0.60 -7.27
CA VAL A 207 6.66 -0.32 -8.29
C VAL A 207 7.54 -1.55 -8.40
N ASP A 208 7.75 -2.02 -9.63
CA ASP A 208 8.52 -3.22 -9.93
C ASP A 208 9.48 -2.99 -11.10
N TYR A 209 10.76 -3.27 -10.87
CA TYR A 209 11.82 -3.09 -11.86
C TYR A 209 12.24 -4.43 -12.42
N VAL A 210 11.98 -4.63 -13.70
CA VAL A 210 12.13 -5.91 -14.39
C VAL A 210 13.25 -5.82 -15.42
N GLY A 211 14.23 -6.72 -15.34
CA GLY A 211 15.34 -6.79 -16.29
C GLY A 211 14.93 -7.38 -17.63
N MET A 212 15.81 -7.25 -18.62
CA MET A 212 15.63 -7.86 -19.94
C MET A 212 15.47 -9.40 -19.90
N ASP A 213 15.90 -10.05 -18.82
CA ASP A 213 15.70 -11.49 -18.62
C ASP A 213 14.30 -11.82 -18.07
N GLY A 214 13.42 -10.82 -17.96
CA GLY A 214 12.06 -10.95 -17.46
C GLY A 214 11.96 -11.05 -15.93
N LYS A 215 13.07 -10.93 -15.19
CA LYS A 215 13.06 -11.05 -13.72
C LYS A 215 12.95 -9.70 -13.04
N SER A 216 12.18 -9.65 -11.97
CA SER A 216 12.20 -8.54 -11.02
C SER A 216 13.53 -8.47 -10.27
N TYR A 217 14.10 -7.26 -10.18
CA TYR A 217 15.33 -6.94 -9.46
C TYR A 217 15.07 -6.14 -8.19
N PHE A 218 14.13 -5.21 -8.25
CA PHE A 218 13.67 -4.43 -7.12
C PHE A 218 12.16 -4.28 -7.20
N ARG A 219 11.49 -4.45 -6.06
CA ARG A 219 10.06 -4.26 -5.93
C ARG A 219 9.76 -3.53 -4.63
N ALA A 220 8.99 -2.46 -4.73
CA ALA A 220 8.40 -1.80 -3.58
C ALA A 220 6.87 -1.93 -3.66
N THR A 221 6.26 -2.52 -2.64
CA THR A 221 4.79 -2.61 -2.53
C THR A 221 4.35 -1.80 -1.32
N ALA A 222 3.62 -0.72 -1.55
CA ALA A 222 2.99 0.07 -0.51
C ALA A 222 1.56 -0.43 -0.27
N PHE A 223 1.36 -1.05 0.88
CA PHE A 223 0.04 -1.39 1.41
C PHE A 223 -0.50 -0.19 2.18
N MET A 224 -1.71 0.23 1.88
CA MET A 224 -2.32 1.43 2.43
C MET A 224 -3.77 1.18 2.82
N ARG A 225 -4.19 1.80 3.92
CA ARG A 225 -5.59 1.79 4.35
C ARG A 225 -5.91 2.99 5.23
N PRO A 226 -7.20 3.32 5.44
CA PRO A 226 -7.58 4.25 6.47
C PRO A 226 -7.24 3.69 7.86
N ASP A 227 -6.92 4.58 8.79
CA ASP A 227 -6.87 4.27 10.22
C ASP A 227 -8.28 4.13 10.81
N ARG A 228 -8.35 3.81 12.09
CA ARG A 228 -9.60 3.50 12.78
C ARG A 228 -10.64 4.61 12.71
N GLU A 229 -10.21 5.85 12.86
CA GLU A 229 -11.14 6.98 12.84
C GLU A 229 -11.52 7.36 11.39
N GLY A 230 -10.87 6.74 10.40
CA GLY A 230 -10.92 7.18 9.00
C GLY A 230 -10.37 8.59 8.85
N THR A 231 -9.43 8.97 9.72
CA THR A 231 -8.86 10.32 9.79
C THR A 231 -7.41 10.39 9.30
N ARG A 232 -6.76 9.25 9.10
CA ARG A 232 -5.43 9.18 8.52
C ARG A 232 -5.34 7.97 7.61
N THR A 233 -4.43 8.04 6.65
CA THR A 233 -3.97 6.88 5.91
C THR A 233 -2.76 6.28 6.61
N VAL A 234 -2.80 4.99 6.89
CA VAL A 234 -1.65 4.18 7.28
C VAL A 234 -0.96 3.69 6.02
N VAL A 235 0.34 3.89 5.92
CA VAL A 235 1.16 3.45 4.79
C VAL A 235 2.20 2.47 5.29
N VAL A 236 2.28 1.29 4.66
CA VAL A 236 3.28 0.26 4.95
C VAL A 236 3.98 -0.11 3.65
N VAL A 237 5.25 0.29 3.52
CA VAL A 237 6.06 0.01 2.32
C VAL A 237 6.92 -1.21 2.59
N GLU A 238 6.65 -2.29 1.86
CA GLU A 238 7.50 -3.46 1.78
C GLU A 238 8.48 -3.31 0.61
N SER A 239 9.78 -3.49 0.88
CA SER A 239 10.82 -3.46 -0.15
C SER A 239 11.47 -4.83 -0.29
N ALA A 240 11.45 -5.36 -1.50
CA ALA A 240 12.04 -6.64 -1.86
C ALA A 240 13.10 -6.47 -2.96
N LEU A 241 14.20 -7.22 -2.85
CA LEU A 241 15.29 -7.24 -3.83
C LEU A 241 15.53 -8.66 -4.33
N TRP A 242 16.04 -8.74 -5.56
CA TRP A 242 16.54 -9.99 -6.14
C TRP A 242 17.75 -10.49 -5.36
N ARG A 243 17.66 -11.73 -4.86
CA ARG A 243 18.71 -12.35 -4.05
C ARG A 243 19.51 -13.35 -4.88
N MET A 244 20.68 -12.94 -5.39
CA MET A 244 21.77 -13.90 -5.59
C MET A 244 22.28 -14.35 -4.21
N GLY A 245 22.56 -15.65 -4.05
CA GLY A 245 22.92 -16.29 -2.79
C GLY A 245 24.23 -15.81 -2.14
N LEU A 246 24.30 -14.56 -1.72
CA LEU A 246 25.38 -14.02 -0.91
C LEU A 246 24.90 -13.81 0.53
N GLY A 247 25.75 -14.19 1.49
CA GLY A 247 25.62 -13.95 2.92
C GLY A 247 25.58 -12.45 3.28
N PRO A 248 25.71 -12.10 4.57
CA PRO A 248 24.96 -11.02 5.20
C PRO A 248 25.31 -9.63 4.67
N LEU A 249 24.54 -9.15 3.69
CA LEU A 249 24.44 -7.74 3.30
C LEU A 249 23.73 -6.87 4.38
N ARG A 250 23.81 -7.25 5.66
CA ARG A 250 23.18 -6.53 6.79
C ARG A 250 23.55 -5.03 6.84
N PRO A 251 24.82 -4.60 6.64
CA PRO A 251 25.14 -3.17 6.68
C PRO A 251 24.58 -2.41 5.47
N LEU A 252 24.57 -3.02 4.28
CA LEU A 252 23.97 -2.40 3.09
C LEU A 252 22.45 -2.26 3.23
N GLY A 253 21.78 -3.29 3.78
CA GLY A 253 20.35 -3.27 4.08
C GLY A 253 19.93 -2.18 5.08
N LEU A 254 20.81 -1.83 6.04
CA LEU A 254 20.56 -0.75 6.99
C LEU A 254 20.69 0.63 6.33
N LEU A 255 21.71 0.83 5.50
CA LEU A 255 21.89 2.09 4.76
C LEU A 255 20.75 2.32 3.75
N THR A 256 20.37 1.29 2.99
CA THR A 256 19.23 1.38 2.05
C THR A 256 17.93 1.66 2.80
N ARG A 257 17.67 0.97 3.92
CA ARG A 257 16.51 1.26 4.77
C ARG A 257 16.48 2.71 5.24
N ALA A 258 17.60 3.28 5.68
CA ALA A 258 17.67 4.67 6.14
C ALA A 258 17.34 5.67 5.02
N LEU A 259 17.81 5.41 3.80
CA LEU A 259 17.51 6.24 2.63
C LEU A 259 16.04 6.16 2.23
N PHE A 260 15.47 4.95 2.15
CA PHE A 260 14.04 4.78 1.89
C PHE A 260 13.17 5.37 3.01
N ALA A 261 13.63 5.33 4.27
CA ALA A 261 12.93 5.99 5.37
C ALA A 261 12.94 7.52 5.22
N LYS A 262 13.99 8.09 4.61
CA LYS A 262 14.03 9.50 4.26
C LYS A 262 13.09 9.82 3.10
N VAL A 263 13.07 9.00 2.05
CA VAL A 263 12.15 9.11 0.91
C VAL A 263 10.71 9.11 1.41
N LEU A 264 10.29 8.06 2.14
CA LEU A 264 8.94 7.96 2.70
C LEU A 264 8.57 9.18 3.57
N ARG A 265 9.52 9.71 4.36
CA ARG A 265 9.26 10.90 5.18
C ARG A 265 9.00 12.13 4.31
N GLN A 266 9.80 12.33 3.26
CA GLN A 266 9.62 13.45 2.34
C GLN A 266 8.28 13.38 1.60
N ASP A 267 7.83 12.18 1.21
CA ASP A 267 6.51 11.95 0.61
C ASP A 267 5.39 12.30 1.57
N LEU A 268 5.46 11.79 2.80
CA LEU A 268 4.46 12.11 3.83
C LEU A 268 4.41 13.61 4.11
N ASP A 269 5.56 14.31 4.14
CA ASP A 269 5.61 15.75 4.33
C ASP A 269 5.03 16.53 3.12
N ALA A 270 5.21 16.03 1.89
CA ALA A 270 4.58 16.60 0.70
C ALA A 270 3.06 16.39 0.71
N LEU A 271 2.61 15.16 0.99
CA LEU A 271 1.20 14.80 1.14
C LEU A 271 0.50 15.63 2.22
N ASN A 272 1.16 15.82 3.37
CA ASN A 272 0.62 16.64 4.46
C ASN A 272 0.39 18.09 4.03
N ARG A 273 1.34 18.68 3.31
CA ARG A 273 1.23 20.07 2.82
C ARG A 273 0.17 20.20 1.73
N ALA A 274 0.13 19.26 0.79
CA ALA A 274 -0.91 19.20 -0.23
C ALA A 274 -2.31 19.09 0.41
N TRP A 275 -2.47 18.19 1.39
CA TRP A 275 -3.72 18.01 2.10
C TRP A 275 -4.15 19.24 2.89
N GLN A 276 -3.23 19.94 3.56
CA GLN A 276 -3.54 21.21 4.23
C GLN A 276 -4.07 22.26 3.25
N GLY A 277 -3.50 22.33 2.04
CA GLY A 277 -4.00 23.21 0.98
C GLY A 277 -5.40 22.83 0.52
N ILE A 278 -5.64 21.54 0.28
CA ILE A 278 -6.95 20.99 -0.12
C ILE A 278 -8.01 21.25 0.95
N GLU A 279 -7.71 20.98 2.23
CA GLU A 279 -8.61 21.24 3.36
C GLU A 279 -8.95 22.71 3.49
N LYS A 280 -7.94 23.59 3.44
CA LYS A 280 -8.13 25.04 3.57
C LYS A 280 -9.05 25.62 2.49
N ASN A 281 -9.00 25.06 1.28
CA ASN A 281 -9.82 25.51 0.15
C ASN A 281 -11.10 24.68 -0.04
N GLU A 282 -11.35 23.72 0.85
CA GLU A 282 -12.51 22.82 0.80
C GLU A 282 -12.64 21.99 -0.50
N TRP A 283 -11.52 21.64 -1.13
CA TRP A 283 -11.49 20.93 -2.42
C TRP A 283 -11.78 19.43 -2.29
N GLY A 284 -12.66 18.92 -3.15
CA GLY A 284 -12.85 17.49 -3.40
C GLY A 284 -11.91 16.96 -4.48
N PRO A 285 -11.95 15.65 -4.78
CA PRO A 285 -11.16 15.06 -5.86
C PRO A 285 -11.43 15.68 -7.23
N ASP A 286 -12.69 16.03 -7.52
CA ASP A 286 -13.10 16.63 -8.79
C ASP A 286 -12.64 18.09 -8.95
N ASP A 287 -12.20 18.74 -7.88
CA ASP A 287 -11.68 20.11 -7.91
C ASP A 287 -10.18 20.14 -8.31
N LEU A 288 -9.51 18.99 -8.35
CA LEU A 288 -8.10 18.89 -8.71
C LEU A 288 -7.89 18.87 -10.22
N GLN A 289 -6.88 19.59 -10.69
CA GLN A 289 -6.48 19.56 -12.09
C GLN A 289 -5.62 18.33 -12.37
N VAL A 290 -6.02 17.55 -13.37
CA VAL A 290 -5.31 16.35 -13.83
C VAL A 290 -4.60 16.68 -15.13
N GLY A 291 -3.28 16.62 -15.11
CA GLY A 291 -2.40 16.86 -16.25
C GLY A 291 -2.02 15.58 -17.00
N PRO A 292 -1.33 15.72 -18.15
CA PRO A 292 -0.86 14.58 -18.94
C PRO A 292 0.07 13.61 -18.20
N GLN A 293 0.76 14.10 -17.17
CA GLN A 293 1.66 13.30 -16.34
C GLN A 293 0.93 12.38 -15.34
N ASP A 294 -0.32 12.69 -15.00
CA ASP A 294 -1.11 12.00 -13.97
C ASP A 294 -1.80 10.76 -14.54
N LEU A 295 -1.08 9.95 -15.32
CA LEU A 295 -1.64 8.86 -16.12
C LEU A 295 -2.42 7.84 -15.28
N ALA A 296 -1.99 7.60 -14.04
CA ALA A 296 -2.64 6.68 -13.11
C ALA A 296 -3.96 7.24 -12.52
N TRP A 297 -4.07 8.57 -12.38
CA TRP A 297 -5.15 9.21 -11.61
C TRP A 297 -6.55 8.90 -12.17
N PRO A 298 -6.86 9.14 -13.47
CA PRO A 298 -8.20 8.89 -14.00
C PRO A 298 -8.64 7.42 -13.84
N TRP A 299 -7.70 6.49 -13.98
CA TRP A 299 -7.94 5.05 -13.91
C TRP A 299 -8.17 4.60 -12.49
N MET A 300 -7.34 5.05 -11.56
CA MET A 300 -7.54 4.78 -10.14
C MET A 300 -8.85 5.40 -9.63
N TYR A 301 -9.17 6.62 -10.06
CA TYR A 301 -10.42 7.29 -9.71
C TYR A 301 -11.66 6.50 -10.15
N ARG A 302 -11.65 5.91 -11.36
CA ARG A 302 -12.70 5.01 -11.85
C ARG A 302 -12.91 3.78 -10.96
N TRP A 303 -11.82 3.07 -10.62
CA TRP A 303 -11.86 1.92 -9.71
C TRP A 303 -12.45 2.28 -8.35
N MET A 304 -11.97 3.38 -7.77
CA MET A 304 -12.33 3.87 -6.45
C MET A 304 -13.79 4.34 -6.35
N ASN A 305 -14.40 4.71 -7.48
CA ASN A 305 -15.81 5.07 -7.61
C ASN A 305 -16.71 3.90 -8.04
N SER A 306 -16.28 2.65 -7.86
CA SER A 306 -17.04 1.45 -8.26
C SER A 306 -17.44 1.46 -9.75
N ARG A 307 -16.60 2.05 -10.61
CA ARG A 307 -16.72 2.03 -12.07
C ARG A 307 -15.43 1.48 -12.69
N PRO A 308 -15.01 0.26 -12.28
CA PRO A 308 -13.75 -0.30 -12.77
C PRO A 308 -13.77 -0.37 -14.30
N PRO A 309 -12.65 -0.10 -14.97
CA PRO A 309 -12.48 -0.40 -16.39
C PRO A 309 -12.59 -1.89 -16.66
N GLU A 310 -12.96 -2.25 -17.89
CA GLU A 310 -13.03 -3.65 -18.30
C GLU A 310 -11.61 -4.25 -18.33
N PRO A 311 -11.41 -5.49 -17.84
CA PRO A 311 -10.11 -6.14 -17.95
C PRO A 311 -9.62 -6.18 -19.40
N GLY A 312 -8.39 -5.72 -19.62
CA GLY A 312 -7.80 -5.59 -20.96
C GLY A 312 -7.99 -4.22 -21.62
N GLU A 313 -8.81 -3.32 -21.07
CA GLU A 313 -8.89 -1.93 -21.51
C GLU A 313 -7.50 -1.28 -21.37
N THR A 314 -7.00 -0.68 -22.46
CA THR A 314 -5.65 -0.10 -22.51
C THR A 314 -5.71 1.42 -22.52
N PHE A 315 -4.68 2.04 -21.95
CA PHE A 315 -4.51 3.48 -21.97
C PHE A 315 -3.06 3.85 -22.19
N GLU A 316 -2.82 5.01 -22.77
CA GLU A 316 -1.48 5.46 -23.10
C GLU A 316 -1.34 6.94 -22.79
N GLY A 317 -0.13 7.34 -22.41
CA GLY A 317 0.21 8.71 -22.13
C GLY A 317 1.68 8.96 -22.35
N LYS A 318 2.03 10.25 -22.39
CA LYS A 318 3.42 10.67 -22.27
C LYS A 318 3.59 11.25 -20.87
N VAL A 319 4.58 10.76 -20.15
CA VAL A 319 4.89 11.21 -18.79
C VAL A 319 6.27 11.88 -18.83
N PHE A 320 6.41 13.02 -18.18
CA PHE A 320 7.68 13.73 -18.07
C PHE A 320 8.33 13.37 -16.73
N ALA A 321 9.28 12.44 -16.75
CA ALA A 321 9.90 11.86 -15.55
C ALA A 321 11.40 11.62 -15.73
#